data_AF-A0A0R2KTK6-F1
#
_entry.id   AF-A0A0R2KTK6-F1
#
_cell.length_a   1.000
_cell.length_b   1.000
_cell.length_c   1.000
_cell.angle_alpha   90.00
_cell.angle_beta   90.00
_cell.angle_gamma   90.00
#
_symmetry.space_group_name_H-M   'P 1'
#
loop_
_entity.id
_entity.type
_entity.pdbx_description
1 polymer ?
#
loop_
_entity_poly.entity_id
_entity_poly.type
_entity_poly.pdbx_seq_one_letter_code
_entity_poly.pdbx_strand_id
1 'polypeptide(L)' 'MELATDHQLPYKRLKGLKEEYFGSFEAEDERLNPPVPCGNFFVKYGGESTDQIQKRMLDTMRRLVEKTKQMKTS' A
#
# COMPACT_ATOMS: atom_id res chain seq x y z
N MET A 1 -12.21 -6.99 9.42
CA MET A 1 -13.20 -6.83 8.34
C MET A 1 -14.03 -8.09 8.21
N GLU A 2 -13.51 -9.18 7.64
CA GLU A 2 -14.26 -10.43 7.42
C GLU A 2 -15.03 -10.92 8.66
N LEU A 3 -14.34 -11.11 9.79
CA LEU A 3 -14.98 -11.52 11.07
C LEU A 3 -15.87 -10.44 11.68
N ALA A 4 -15.44 -9.18 11.59
CA ALA A 4 -16.15 -8.04 12.19
C ALA A 4 -17.49 -7.75 11.49
N THR A 5 -17.65 -8.21 10.24
CA THR A 5 -18.87 -8.03 9.46
C THR A 5 -19.60 -9.35 9.25
N ASP A 6 -19.22 -10.42 9.96
CA ASP A 6 -19.77 -11.77 9.78
C ASP A 6 -19.84 -12.19 8.29
N HIS A 7 -18.80 -11.86 7.52
CA HIS A 7 -18.72 -12.08 6.08
C HIS A 7 -19.84 -11.44 5.22
N GLN A 8 -20.68 -10.56 5.78
CA GLN A 8 -21.79 -9.91 5.08
C GLN A 8 -21.33 -8.81 4.12
N LEU A 9 -20.15 -8.24 4.32
CA LEU A 9 -19.57 -7.24 3.42
C LEU A 9 -18.53 -7.87 2.48
N PRO A 10 -18.65 -7.67 1.16
CA PRO A 10 -17.65 -8.16 0.21
C PRO A 10 -16.31 -7.50 0.51
N TYR A 11 -15.29 -8.32 0.75
CA TYR A 11 -13.95 -7.87 1.07
C TYR A 11 -12.94 -8.43 0.07
N LYS A 12 -12.03 -7.56 -0.40
CA LYS A 12 -10.99 -7.93 -1.36
C LYS A 12 -9.64 -7.39 -0.92
N ARG A 13 -8.65 -8.27 -0.86
CA ARG A 13 -7.25 -7.92 -0.59
C ARG A 13 -6.57 -7.49 -1.88
N LEU A 14 -5.92 -6.34 -1.86
CA LEU A 14 -5.17 -5.81 -3.00
C LEU A 14 -3.74 -5.53 -2.55
N LYS A 15 -2.77 -6.30 -3.06
CA LYS A 15 -1.35 -6.16 -2.67
C LYS A 15 -0.79 -4.75 -2.90
N GLY A 16 -1.33 -4.03 -3.89
CA GLY A 16 -0.91 -2.66 -4.19
C GLY A 16 -1.33 -1.61 -3.15
N LEU A 17 -2.20 -1.96 -2.20
CA LEU A 17 -2.60 -1.12 -1.06
C LEU A 17 -1.91 -1.51 0.26
N LYS A 18 -0.87 -2.34 0.21
CA LYS A 18 -0.01 -2.57 1.37
C LYS A 18 0.75 -1.28 1.74
N GLU A 19 1.13 -1.16 3.00
CA GLU A 19 2.00 -0.11 3.51
C GLU A 19 3.38 -0.12 2.82
N GLU A 20 4.23 0.85 3.16
CA GLU A 20 5.60 0.96 2.64
C GLU A 20 6.40 -0.30 3.01
N TYR A 21 7.18 -0.82 2.07
CA TYR A 21 8.14 -1.86 2.39
C TYR A 21 9.39 -1.22 3.00
N PHE A 22 9.71 -1.56 4.24
CA PHE A 22 10.89 -1.02 4.94
C PHE A 22 12.16 -1.85 4.73
N GLY A 23 12.05 -2.98 4.04
CA GLY A 23 13.19 -3.87 3.79
C GLY A 23 13.67 -4.52 5.10
N SER A 24 14.98 -4.49 5.37
CA SER A 24 15.52 -5.04 6.62
C SER A 24 15.09 -4.30 7.90
N PHE A 25 14.39 -3.16 7.79
CA PHE A 25 13.85 -2.41 8.94
C PHE A 25 12.47 -2.90 9.37
N GLU A 26 11.86 -3.85 8.65
CA GLU A 26 10.60 -4.46 9.04
C GLU A 26 10.70 -5.09 10.43
N ALA A 27 9.79 -4.71 11.34
CA ALA A 27 9.74 -5.14 12.75
C ALA A 27 10.87 -4.63 13.67
N GLU A 28 11.68 -3.67 13.22
CA GLU A 28 12.67 -2.98 14.06
C GLU A 28 12.04 -1.80 14.85
N ASP A 29 12.77 -1.25 15.84
CA ASP A 29 12.31 -0.10 16.64
C ASP A 29 12.13 1.15 15.75
N GLU A 30 10.96 1.80 15.82
CA GLU A 30 10.63 3.00 15.04
C GLU A 30 11.61 4.16 15.26
N ARG A 31 12.35 4.19 16.37
CA ARG A 31 13.41 5.18 16.61
C ARG A 31 14.56 5.09 15.61
N LEU A 32 14.68 3.98 14.88
CA LEU A 32 15.65 3.79 13.81
C LEU A 32 15.19 4.41 12.48
N ASN A 33 13.93 4.84 12.39
CA ASN A 33 13.44 5.48 11.18
C ASN A 33 14.18 6.78 10.90
N PRO A 34 14.48 7.09 9.62
CA PRO A 34 15.08 8.36 9.26
C PRO A 34 14.10 9.52 9.54
N PRO A 35 14.60 10.74 9.76
CA PRO A 35 13.74 11.90 9.80
C PRO A 35 13.02 12.08 8.46
N VAL A 36 11.77 12.57 8.52
CA VAL A 36 11.02 12.89 7.31
C VAL A 36 11.58 14.15 6.64
N PRO A 37 11.60 14.21 5.29
CA PRO A 37 11.16 13.18 4.35
C PRO A 37 12.17 12.02 4.17
N CYS A 38 11.68 10.78 4.23
CA CYS A 38 12.50 9.56 4.14
C CYS A 38 13.11 9.32 2.75
N GLY A 39 12.47 9.82 1.68
CA GLY A 39 12.98 9.77 0.32
C GLY A 39 13.25 8.35 -0.18
N ASN A 40 14.52 8.01 -0.39
CA ASN A 40 14.96 6.69 -0.86
C ASN A 40 15.70 5.87 0.20
N PHE A 41 15.62 6.26 1.47
CA PHE A 41 16.42 5.68 2.56
C PHE A 41 16.30 4.15 2.65
N PHE A 42 15.10 3.59 2.49
CA PHE A 42 14.87 2.15 2.64
C PHE A 42 15.28 1.32 1.42
N VAL A 43 15.49 1.95 0.25
CA VAL A 43 15.84 1.25 -1.01
C VAL A 43 17.13 0.44 -0.86
N LYS A 44 18.14 1.00 -0.18
CA LYS A 44 19.41 0.29 0.09
C LYS A 44 19.26 -0.93 1.00
N TYR A 45 18.13 -1.07 1.69
CA TYR A 45 17.81 -2.19 2.57
C TYR A 45 16.75 -3.13 1.97
N GLY A 46 16.44 -2.99 0.68
CA GLY A 46 15.43 -3.80 -0.01
C GLY A 46 13.99 -3.32 0.20
N GLY A 47 13.80 -2.12 0.76
CA GLY A 47 12.51 -1.45 0.87
C GLY A 47 12.15 -0.61 -0.35
N GLU A 48 11.13 0.23 -0.19
CA GLU A 48 10.66 1.17 -1.20
C GLU A 48 11.24 2.58 -1.01
N SER A 49 11.21 3.39 -2.07
CA SER A 49 11.24 4.85 -1.94
C SER A 49 9.83 5.40 -1.76
N THR A 50 9.74 6.62 -1.23
CA THR A 50 8.48 7.35 -1.11
C THR A 50 7.73 7.44 -2.45
N ASP A 51 8.45 7.65 -3.55
CA ASP A 51 7.83 7.69 -4.89
C ASP A 51 7.28 6.32 -5.35
N GLN A 52 7.96 5.23 -4.98
CA GLN A 52 7.55 3.87 -5.36
C GLN A 52 6.25 3.47 -4.67
N ILE A 53 6.11 3.70 -3.36
CA ILE A 53 4.85 3.45 -2.64
C ILE A 53 3.73 4.33 -3.20
N GLN A 54 3.96 5.63 -3.37
CA GLN A 54 2.96 6.56 -3.90
C GLN A 54 2.45 6.10 -5.27
N LYS A 55 3.37 5.76 -6.18
CA LYS A 55 3.02 5.26 -7.51
C LYS A 55 2.23 3.95 -7.44
N ARG A 56 2.68 2.98 -6.62
CA ARG A 56 2.03 1.66 -6.48
C ARG A 56 0.60 1.79 -5.97
N MET A 57 0.38 2.63 -4.95
CA MET A 57 -0.95 2.89 -4.39
C MET A 57 -1.83 3.62 -5.40
N LEU A 58 -1.33 4.69 -6.01
CA LEU A 58 -2.05 5.49 -7.00
C LEU A 58 -2.51 4.66 -8.20
N ASP A 59 -1.61 3.85 -8.76
CA ASP A 59 -1.93 2.96 -9.88
C ASP A 59 -2.99 1.93 -9.49
N THR A 60 -2.98 1.45 -8.24
CA THR A 60 -3.97 0.51 -7.73
C THR A 60 -5.34 1.16 -7.58
N MET A 61 -5.38 2.38 -7.03
CA MET A 61 -6.62 3.15 -6.89
C MET A 61 -7.22 3.54 -8.24
N ARG A 62 -6.40 4.00 -9.20
CA ARG A 62 -6.84 4.31 -10.57
C ARG A 62 -7.53 3.13 -11.24
N ARG A 63 -6.92 1.94 -11.18
CA ARG A 63 -7.51 0.70 -11.71
C ARG A 63 -8.85 0.35 -11.05
N LEU A 64 -9.02 0.63 -9.75
CA LEU A 64 -10.29 0.39 -9.06
C LEU A 64 -11.39 1.33 -9.55
N VAL A 65 -11.07 2.63 -9.69
CA VAL A 65 -12.01 3.62 -10.20
C VAL A 65 -12.42 3.29 -11.64
N GLU A 66 -11.47 2.93 -12.50
CA GLU A 66 -11.74 2.54 -13.89
C GLU A 66 -12.64 1.32 -14.00
N LYS A 67 -12.37 0.26 -13.21
CA LYS A 67 -13.25 -0.92 -13.15
C LYS A 67 -14.65 -0.56 -12.68
N THR A 68 -14.76 0.33 -11.70
CA THR A 68 -16.06 0.78 -11.19
C THR A 68 -16.85 1.55 -12.24
N LYS A 69 -16.18 2.39 -13.05
CA LYS A 69 -16.83 3.09 -14.18
C LYS A 69 -17.36 2.10 -15.22
N GLN A 70 -16.56 1.11 -15.61
CA GLN A 70 -16.95 0.09 -16.60
C GLN A 70 -18.16 -0.75 -16.15
N MET A 71 -18.24 -1.09 -14.86
CA MET A 71 -19.38 -1.80 -14.28
C MET A 71 -20.67 -0.97 -14.23
N LYS A 72 -20.58 0.37 -14.22
CA LYS A 72 -21.76 1.26 -14.19
C LYS A 72 -22.31 1.57 -15.59
N THR A 73 -21.53 1.32 -16.63
CA THR A 73 -21.91 1.56 -18.03
C THR A 73 -22.33 0.29 -18.78
N SER A 74 -22.31 -0.85 -18.11
CA SER A 74 -22.75 -2.17 -18.61
C SER A 74 -24.05 -2.56 -17.91
#